data_AF-A0A0L0SBC5-F1
#
_entry.id   AF-A0A0L0SBC5-F1
#
_cell.length_a   1.000
_cell.length_b   1.000
_cell.length_c   1.000
_cell.angle_alpha   90.00
_cell.angle_beta   90.00
_cell.angle_gamma   90.00
#
_symmetry.space_group_name_H-M   'P 1'
#
loop_
_entity.id
_entity.type
_entity.pdbx_description
1 polymer ?
#
loop_
_entity_poly.entity_id
_entity_poly.type
_entity_poly.pdbx_seq_one_letter_code
_entity_poly.pdbx_strand_id
1 'polypeptide(L)'
;MALRIPKLPSAFKEGYKHLEGVDEAVLRNINATTELANIVKTSFGPNGRNKLIINHLEKLFVTSDAATIIKELEVVHPAAKLLVMASQAQEAEMGDATNLVTIFAGELLRKAEDLLRVGLHTSDIVAGYEVAYKKALELLETLAVGKIDDLAKADQLQKAIYPAVMSKQYGYEDVLAPLITQAVSAVMPKSAKDFSVDSVRVVKIMGGSVFDSAVIKGMVFGREGEGTVKRAEQAKVAIFTCPLDISQTETKGTVLIHNADEMLNFSKDEEKRLEDQLTEIAKTGVKVVVTGSGVGELALHFMNRLGIMVLKVLSKFDLRRLCRATGATALTRIGAPMAEELGFCDVVETVEVGSDRCTVFRQEKETSRTATIVLRGSTQNMLDDLERAVDDGVNTVKALTKNPAIVAGAGAAEIELARLLQSVAAKTPGLNQYAINKFAEALEVVPRTLAENAGLDATEIVSKIFIMSKQAGGPKVKENKNWDED
;
A
#
# COMPACT_ATOMS: atom_id res chain seq x y z
N MET A 1 59.55 14.05 -11.61
CA MET A 1 58.24 14.04 -12.29
C MET A 1 57.78 12.60 -12.38
N ALA A 2 56.70 12.23 -11.70
CA ALA A 2 56.16 10.87 -11.82
C ALA A 2 55.68 10.66 -13.26
N LEU A 3 56.14 9.58 -13.90
CA LEU A 3 55.71 9.16 -15.23
C LEU A 3 54.18 9.02 -15.22
N ARG A 4 53.49 9.73 -16.14
CA ARG A 4 52.06 9.53 -16.37
C ARG A 4 51.84 8.07 -16.76
N ILE A 5 51.01 7.36 -16.01
CA ILE A 5 50.57 6.01 -16.36
C ILE A 5 49.98 6.08 -17.78
N PRO A 6 50.48 5.27 -18.73
CA PRO A 6 49.96 5.28 -20.09
C PRO A 6 48.47 4.92 -20.05
N LYS A 7 47.63 5.85 -20.52
CA LYS A 7 46.21 5.57 -20.72
C LYS A 7 46.12 4.52 -21.83
N LEU A 8 45.55 3.36 -21.51
CA LEU A 8 45.19 2.35 -22.51
C LEU A 8 44.36 3.01 -23.63
N PRO A 9 44.63 2.73 -24.91
CA PRO A 9 43.80 3.23 -25.99
C PRO A 9 42.38 2.71 -25.80
N SER A 10 41.47 3.58 -25.36
CA SER A 10 40.06 3.25 -25.19
C SER A 10 39.44 3.06 -26.58
N ALA A 11 38.94 1.86 -26.87
CA ALA A 11 38.14 1.59 -28.07
C ALA A 11 36.79 2.33 -28.07
N PHE A 12 36.37 2.88 -26.92
CA PHE A 12 35.10 3.56 -26.74
C PHE A 12 35.26 5.09 -26.68
N LYS A 13 34.20 5.79 -27.12
CA LYS A 13 34.06 7.25 -26.98
C LYS A 13 34.28 7.68 -25.53
N GLU A 14 34.86 8.87 -25.35
CA GLU A 14 35.04 9.46 -24.01
C GLU A 14 33.71 9.54 -23.25
N GLY A 15 33.72 9.10 -21.99
CA GLY A 15 32.54 9.07 -21.11
C GLY A 15 31.91 7.68 -20.92
N TYR A 16 32.17 6.71 -21.80
CA TYR A 16 31.69 5.33 -21.61
C TYR A 16 32.69 4.51 -20.80
N LYS A 17 32.17 3.71 -19.86
CA LYS A 17 32.95 2.72 -19.11
C LYS A 17 32.47 1.33 -19.49
N HIS A 18 33.37 0.48 -19.95
CA HIS A 18 33.13 -0.93 -20.21
C HIS A 18 33.71 -1.73 -19.05
N LEU A 19 32.90 -2.57 -18.41
CA LEU A 19 33.29 -3.48 -17.34
C LEU A 19 32.94 -4.89 -17.79
N GLU A 20 33.91 -5.81 -17.77
CA GLU A 20 33.73 -7.20 -18.21
C GLU A 20 34.40 -8.15 -17.21
N GLY A 21 34.00 -9.42 -17.24
CA GLY A 21 34.60 -10.47 -16.42
C GLY A 21 33.93 -10.64 -15.07
N VAL A 22 34.24 -11.78 -14.44
CA VAL A 22 33.66 -12.16 -13.15
C VAL A 22 34.11 -11.20 -12.05
N ASP A 23 35.40 -10.88 -12.01
CA ASP A 23 35.98 -10.10 -10.91
C ASP A 23 35.60 -8.61 -10.97
N GLU A 24 35.73 -7.96 -12.13
CA GLU A 24 35.48 -6.51 -12.24
C GLU A 24 34.00 -6.15 -12.39
N ALA A 25 33.21 -7.01 -13.05
CA ALA A 25 31.79 -6.74 -13.30
C ALA A 25 30.87 -7.51 -12.35
N VAL A 26 30.96 -8.84 -12.31
CA VAL A 26 29.98 -9.66 -11.56
C VAL A 26 30.11 -9.47 -10.05
N LEU A 27 31.31 -9.59 -9.48
CA LEU A 27 31.52 -9.39 -8.04
C LEU A 27 31.20 -7.96 -7.60
N ARG A 28 31.51 -6.96 -8.44
CA ARG A 28 31.13 -5.57 -8.19
C ARG A 28 29.62 -5.38 -8.14
N ASN A 29 28.89 -6.02 -9.04
CA ASN A 29 27.42 -5.99 -9.06
C ASN A 29 26.83 -6.67 -7.81
N ILE A 30 27.40 -7.79 -7.38
CA ILE A 30 27.01 -8.50 -6.15
C ILE A 30 27.27 -7.62 -4.92
N ASN A 31 28.42 -6.95 -4.86
CA ASN A 31 28.74 -6.06 -3.75
C ASN A 31 27.74 -4.89 -3.64
N ALA A 32 27.40 -4.24 -4.76
CA ALA A 32 26.45 -3.13 -4.77
C ALA A 32 25.03 -3.55 -4.32
N THR A 33 24.58 -4.75 -4.71
CA THR A 33 23.27 -5.27 -4.30
C THR A 33 23.28 -5.73 -2.83
N THR A 34 24.38 -6.32 -2.37
CA THR A 34 24.57 -6.74 -0.98
C THR A 34 24.62 -5.53 -0.04
N GLU A 35 25.27 -4.44 -0.45
CA GLU A 35 25.29 -3.17 0.31
C GLU A 35 23.87 -2.61 0.49
N LEU A 36 23.07 -2.61 -0.58
CA LEU A 36 21.67 -2.18 -0.50
C LEU A 36 20.83 -3.09 0.40
N ALA A 37 21.02 -4.42 0.31
CA ALA A 37 20.36 -5.36 1.21
C ALA A 37 20.74 -5.14 2.68
N ASN A 38 22.01 -4.83 2.98
CA ASN A 38 22.48 -4.55 4.33
C ASN A 38 21.85 -3.28 4.94
N ILE A 39 21.60 -2.25 4.13
CA ILE A 39 20.89 -1.03 4.57
C ILE A 39 19.49 -1.40 5.09
N VAL A 40 18.77 -2.23 4.34
CA VAL A 40 17.39 -2.66 4.63
C VAL A 40 17.33 -3.73 5.71
N LYS A 41 18.35 -4.57 5.85
CA LYS A 41 18.39 -5.71 6.79
C LYS A 41 18.04 -5.30 8.23
N THR A 42 18.56 -4.16 8.67
CA THR A 42 18.29 -3.61 10.02
C THR A 42 16.87 -3.08 10.23
N SER A 43 16.07 -2.97 9.18
CA SER A 43 14.65 -2.55 9.20
C SER A 43 13.69 -3.74 9.14
N PHE A 44 14.18 -4.98 9.12
CA PHE A 44 13.35 -6.17 8.97
C PHE A 44 12.83 -6.74 10.29
N GLY A 45 11.54 -7.07 10.31
CA GLY A 45 10.86 -7.68 11.45
C GLY A 45 10.42 -6.67 12.52
N PRO A 46 9.77 -7.15 13.60
CA PRO A 46 9.17 -6.28 14.63
C PRO A 46 10.19 -5.44 15.38
N ASN A 47 11.42 -5.96 15.57
CA ASN A 47 12.53 -5.22 16.16
C ASN A 47 13.36 -4.44 15.12
N GLY A 48 12.82 -4.28 13.90
CA GLY A 48 13.42 -3.49 12.84
C GLY A 48 13.44 -2.01 13.21
N ARG A 49 14.49 -1.31 12.76
CA ARG A 49 14.67 0.12 12.99
C ARG A 49 14.19 0.92 11.79
N ASN A 50 13.38 1.94 12.05
CA ASN A 50 13.01 2.93 11.04
C ASN A 50 14.24 3.70 10.55
N LYS A 51 14.27 3.99 9.25
CA LYS A 51 15.29 4.83 8.63
C LYS A 51 14.74 6.22 8.41
N LEU A 52 15.55 7.21 8.75
CA LEU A 52 15.30 8.60 8.43
C LEU A 52 15.99 8.90 7.09
N ILE A 53 15.20 9.22 6.08
CA ILE A 53 15.67 9.54 4.73
C ILE A 53 15.22 10.95 4.40
N ILE A 54 16.15 11.75 3.90
CA ILE A 54 15.89 13.09 3.40
C ILE A 54 16.07 13.03 1.89
N ASN A 55 15.01 13.31 1.15
CA ASN A 55 15.07 13.33 -0.31
C ASN A 55 15.74 14.63 -0.81
N HIS A 56 16.05 14.74 -2.10
CA HIS A 56 16.63 15.93 -2.74
C HIS A 56 15.78 17.20 -2.59
N LEU A 57 14.49 17.06 -2.28
CA LEU A 57 13.56 18.16 -1.96
C LEU A 57 13.51 18.50 -0.46
N GLU A 58 14.44 17.99 0.35
CA GLU A 58 14.49 18.15 1.81
C GLU A 58 13.26 17.58 2.56
N LYS A 59 12.42 16.80 1.87
CA LYS A 59 11.31 16.10 2.51
C LYS A 59 11.84 14.93 3.33
N LEU A 60 11.43 14.89 4.59
CA LEU A 60 11.82 13.86 5.53
C LEU A 60 10.83 12.69 5.49
N PHE A 61 11.36 11.48 5.41
CA PHE A 61 10.64 10.22 5.52
C PHE A 61 11.20 9.40 6.66
N VAL A 62 10.32 8.85 7.50
CA VAL A 62 10.66 7.88 8.54
C VAL A 62 9.89 6.61 8.23
N THR A 63 10.59 5.52 7.92
CA THR A 63 9.93 4.27 7.50
C THR A 63 10.83 3.05 7.71
N SER A 64 10.23 1.89 8.00
CA SER A 64 10.87 0.57 8.00
C SER A 64 10.72 -0.17 6.67
N ASP A 65 9.83 0.31 5.80
CA ASP A 65 9.53 -0.32 4.51
C ASP A 65 10.65 -0.14 3.47
N ALA A 66 11.15 -1.25 2.94
CA ALA A 66 12.25 -1.31 1.98
C ALA A 66 11.91 -0.64 0.67
N ALA A 67 10.72 -0.87 0.12
CA ALA A 67 10.34 -0.32 -1.18
C ALA A 67 10.37 1.22 -1.11
N THR A 68 9.86 1.79 -0.02
CA THR A 68 9.95 3.22 0.21
C THR A 68 11.38 3.68 0.47
N ILE A 69 12.15 3.00 1.34
CA ILE A 69 13.54 3.36 1.64
C ILE A 69 14.36 3.47 0.35
N ILE A 70 14.26 2.45 -0.50
CA ILE A 70 15.06 2.32 -1.71
C ILE A 70 14.62 3.32 -2.78
N LYS A 71 13.32 3.62 -2.86
CA LYS A 71 12.77 4.60 -3.81
C LYS A 71 13.31 6.01 -3.56
N GLU A 72 13.43 6.40 -2.30
CA GLU A 72 13.88 7.74 -1.90
C GLU A 72 15.42 7.88 -1.90
N LEU A 73 16.18 6.78 -1.87
CA LEU A 73 17.66 6.77 -1.83
C LEU A 73 18.35 7.00 -3.19
N GLU A 74 17.61 7.17 -4.29
CA GLU A 74 18.16 7.42 -5.65
C GLU A 74 19.35 6.52 -6.06
N VAL A 75 19.08 5.22 -6.18
CA VAL A 75 20.12 4.23 -6.51
C VAL A 75 20.69 4.43 -7.92
N VAL A 76 22.01 4.63 -8.02
CA VAL A 76 22.72 4.84 -9.31
C VAL A 76 23.09 3.52 -9.99
N HIS A 77 23.55 2.53 -9.22
CA HIS A 77 24.15 1.30 -9.75
C HIS A 77 23.11 0.42 -10.50
N PRO A 78 23.34 0.01 -11.77
CA PRO A 78 22.33 -0.69 -12.57
C PRO A 78 21.83 -2.00 -11.95
N ALA A 79 22.73 -2.84 -11.40
CA ALA A 79 22.33 -4.09 -10.76
C ALA A 79 21.45 -3.85 -9.52
N ALA A 80 21.71 -2.78 -8.76
CA ALA A 80 20.90 -2.42 -7.61
C ALA A 80 19.54 -1.84 -8.03
N LYS A 81 19.45 -1.15 -9.18
CA LYS A 81 18.17 -0.75 -9.80
C LYS A 81 17.25 -1.93 -10.11
N LEU A 82 17.79 -3.07 -10.53
CA LEU A 82 16.98 -4.28 -10.74
C LEU A 82 16.34 -4.75 -9.43
N LEU A 83 17.08 -4.70 -8.33
CA LEU A 83 16.57 -5.03 -7.00
C LEU A 83 15.49 -4.03 -6.54
N VAL A 84 15.67 -2.75 -6.83
CA VAL A 84 14.65 -1.71 -6.59
C VAL A 84 13.36 -2.03 -7.34
N MET A 85 13.46 -2.36 -8.63
CA MET A 85 12.30 -2.71 -9.46
C MET A 85 11.59 -3.96 -8.95
N ALA A 86 12.33 -4.97 -8.48
CA ALA A 86 11.75 -6.17 -7.88
C ALA A 86 10.96 -5.86 -6.59
N SER A 87 11.52 -5.00 -5.73
CA SER A 87 10.83 -4.55 -4.50
C SER A 87 9.56 -3.75 -4.82
N GLN A 88 9.61 -2.87 -5.82
CA GLN A 88 8.44 -2.10 -6.29
C GLN A 88 7.36 -2.97 -6.93
N ALA A 89 7.75 -4.02 -7.67
CA ALA A 89 6.80 -4.97 -8.24
C ALA A 89 6.06 -5.74 -7.13
N GLN A 90 6.78 -6.18 -6.11
CA GLN A 90 6.19 -6.84 -4.94
C GLN A 90 5.17 -5.95 -4.22
N GLU A 91 5.53 -4.68 -4.01
CA GLU A 91 4.64 -3.68 -3.41
C GLU A 91 3.36 -3.47 -4.23
N ALA A 92 3.47 -3.37 -5.56
CA ALA A 92 2.31 -3.13 -6.43
C ALA A 92 1.38 -4.36 -6.54
N GLU A 93 1.93 -5.58 -6.55
CA GLU A 93 1.15 -6.79 -6.75
C GLU A 93 0.53 -7.33 -5.45
N MET A 94 1.34 -7.42 -4.41
CA MET A 94 0.99 -8.05 -3.12
C MET A 94 0.88 -7.04 -1.98
N GLY A 95 1.66 -5.95 -2.01
CA GLY A 95 1.63 -4.89 -1.00
C GLY A 95 2.13 -5.31 0.38
N ASP A 96 2.98 -6.34 0.43
CA ASP A 96 3.73 -6.76 1.62
C ASP A 96 5.00 -7.53 1.19
N ALA A 97 5.90 -7.79 2.14
CA ALA A 97 7.14 -8.54 1.99
C ALA A 97 8.21 -7.92 1.07
N THR A 98 8.15 -6.61 0.86
CA THR A 98 9.16 -5.80 0.15
C THR A 98 10.57 -5.97 0.75
N ASN A 99 10.65 -6.01 2.09
CA ASN A 99 11.91 -6.21 2.81
C ASN A 99 12.48 -7.60 2.54
N LEU A 100 11.63 -8.64 2.53
CA LEU A 100 12.05 -10.01 2.28
C LEU A 100 12.65 -10.17 0.89
N VAL A 101 11.98 -9.62 -0.14
CA VAL A 101 12.49 -9.66 -1.53
C VAL A 101 13.89 -9.05 -1.63
N THR A 102 14.09 -7.91 -0.98
CA THR A 102 15.38 -7.20 -1.02
C THR A 102 16.48 -7.98 -0.31
N ILE A 103 16.20 -8.48 0.89
CA ILE A 103 17.17 -9.18 1.74
C ILE A 103 17.51 -10.55 1.14
N PHE A 104 16.49 -11.31 0.69
CA PHE A 104 16.68 -12.64 0.15
C PHE A 104 17.44 -12.61 -1.18
N ALA A 105 17.12 -11.68 -2.08
CA ALA A 105 17.87 -11.54 -3.33
C ALA A 105 19.33 -11.10 -3.09
N GLY A 106 19.58 -10.22 -2.11
CA GLY A 106 20.94 -9.86 -1.70
C GLY A 106 21.74 -11.06 -1.19
N GLU A 107 21.12 -11.89 -0.33
CA GLU A 107 21.80 -13.09 0.19
C GLU A 107 22.00 -14.15 -0.89
N LEU A 108 21.07 -14.35 -1.83
CA LEU A 108 21.25 -15.27 -2.95
C LEU A 108 22.47 -14.91 -3.80
N LEU A 109 22.68 -13.62 -4.05
CA LEU A 109 23.85 -13.12 -4.78
C LEU A 109 25.14 -13.27 -3.97
N ARG A 110 25.09 -13.03 -2.66
CA ARG A 110 26.22 -13.27 -1.76
C ARG A 110 26.62 -14.74 -1.71
N LYS A 111 25.65 -15.66 -1.70
CA LYS A 111 25.91 -17.11 -1.76
C LYS A 111 26.37 -17.56 -3.14
N ALA A 112 25.98 -16.86 -4.21
CA ALA A 112 26.49 -17.10 -5.55
C ALA A 112 27.96 -16.68 -5.69
N GLU A 113 28.41 -15.63 -4.98
CA GLU A 113 29.83 -15.25 -4.94
C GLU A 113 30.73 -16.40 -4.45
N ASP A 114 30.30 -17.15 -3.43
CA ASP A 114 31.04 -18.34 -2.95
C ASP A 114 31.23 -19.36 -4.09
N LEU A 115 30.18 -19.60 -4.88
CA LEU A 115 30.21 -20.56 -6.00
C LEU A 115 31.10 -20.08 -7.15
N LEU A 116 31.05 -18.78 -7.46
CA LEU A 116 31.91 -18.16 -8.47
C LEU A 116 33.38 -18.28 -8.08
N ARG A 117 33.71 -18.10 -6.80
CA ARG A 117 35.08 -18.28 -6.29
C ARG A 117 35.56 -19.74 -6.34
N VAL A 118 34.65 -20.69 -6.20
CA VAL A 118 34.94 -22.12 -6.39
C VAL A 118 35.17 -22.47 -7.87
N GLY A 119 34.75 -21.59 -8.80
CA GLY A 119 34.96 -21.73 -10.23
C GLY A 119 33.75 -22.26 -11.00
N LEU A 120 32.54 -22.24 -10.42
CA LEU A 120 31.32 -22.57 -11.16
C LEU A 120 31.00 -21.46 -12.16
N HIS A 121 30.54 -21.87 -13.35
CA HIS A 121 30.10 -20.92 -14.37
C HIS A 121 28.74 -20.30 -13.97
N THR A 122 28.51 -19.05 -14.35
CA THR A 122 27.28 -18.31 -14.01
C THR A 122 26.01 -19.03 -14.48
N SER A 123 26.04 -19.62 -15.68
CA SER A 123 24.92 -20.39 -16.23
C SER A 123 24.51 -21.58 -15.36
N ASP A 124 25.48 -22.29 -14.77
CA ASP A 124 25.21 -23.46 -13.93
C ASP A 124 24.58 -23.05 -12.60
N ILE A 125 25.01 -21.91 -12.05
CA ILE A 125 24.42 -21.33 -10.82
C ILE A 125 22.96 -20.95 -11.08
N VAL A 126 22.67 -20.30 -12.22
CA VAL A 126 21.30 -19.92 -12.60
C VAL A 126 20.43 -21.18 -12.74
N ALA A 127 20.88 -22.19 -13.49
CA ALA A 127 20.14 -23.43 -13.67
C ALA A 127 19.86 -24.14 -12.33
N GLY A 128 20.84 -24.20 -11.43
CA GLY A 128 20.66 -24.78 -10.10
C GLY A 128 19.69 -23.99 -9.22
N TYR A 129 19.73 -22.66 -9.25
CA TYR A 129 18.77 -21.81 -8.53
C TYR A 129 17.35 -21.93 -9.09
N GLU A 130 17.16 -22.06 -10.40
CA GLU A 130 15.84 -22.30 -11.00
C GLU A 130 15.23 -23.63 -10.56
N VAL A 131 16.04 -24.69 -10.50
CA VAL A 131 15.60 -26.00 -9.97
C VAL A 131 15.22 -25.89 -8.49
N ALA A 132 16.05 -25.22 -7.69
CA ALA A 132 15.76 -24.99 -6.28
C ALA A 132 14.47 -24.19 -6.08
N TYR A 133 14.25 -23.13 -6.87
CA TYR A 133 13.06 -22.29 -6.83
C TYR A 133 11.78 -23.08 -7.13
N LYS A 134 11.75 -23.86 -8.22
CA LYS A 134 10.58 -24.69 -8.56
C LYS A 134 10.24 -25.67 -7.43
N LYS A 135 11.26 -26.33 -6.87
CA LYS A 135 11.08 -27.27 -5.75
C LYS A 135 10.67 -26.57 -4.46
N ALA A 136 11.16 -25.36 -4.21
CA ALA A 136 10.77 -24.57 -3.06
C ALA A 136 9.27 -24.26 -3.07
N LEU A 137 8.71 -23.89 -4.23
CA LEU A 137 7.28 -23.63 -4.37
C LEU A 137 6.42 -24.88 -4.10
N GLU A 138 6.81 -26.03 -4.65
CA GLU A 138 6.13 -27.32 -4.39
C GLU A 138 6.13 -27.67 -2.90
N LEU A 139 7.26 -27.45 -2.22
CA LEU A 139 7.40 -27.76 -0.80
C LEU A 139 6.64 -26.77 0.08
N LEU A 140 6.58 -25.49 -0.27
CA LEU A 140 5.84 -24.47 0.47
C LEU A 140 4.35 -24.80 0.59
N GLU A 141 3.72 -25.39 -0.44
CA GLU A 141 2.33 -25.83 -0.38
C GLU A 141 2.11 -26.90 0.70
N THR A 142 3.11 -27.76 0.94
CA THR A 142 3.05 -28.81 1.97
C THR A 142 3.29 -28.30 3.38
N LEU A 143 3.89 -27.10 3.53
CA LEU A 143 4.19 -26.45 4.80
C LEU A 143 3.03 -25.59 5.33
N ALA A 144 1.93 -25.49 4.57
CA ALA A 144 0.74 -24.77 5.02
C ALA A 144 0.13 -25.43 6.27
N VAL A 145 0.05 -24.67 7.36
CA VAL A 145 -0.44 -25.14 8.67
C VAL A 145 -1.95 -24.97 8.79
N GLY A 146 -2.53 -24.01 8.07
CA GLY A 146 -3.96 -23.73 8.09
C GLY A 146 -4.42 -22.95 6.87
N LYS A 147 -5.76 -22.87 6.71
CA LYS A 147 -6.42 -22.04 5.71
C LYS A 147 -7.47 -21.17 6.40
N ILE A 148 -7.65 -19.95 5.90
CA ILE A 148 -8.74 -19.07 6.31
C ILE A 148 -9.96 -19.42 5.45
N ASP A 149 -10.92 -20.12 6.04
CA ASP A 149 -12.11 -20.58 5.30
C ASP A 149 -13.12 -19.43 5.09
N ASP A 150 -13.19 -18.47 6.02
CA ASP A 150 -14.18 -17.39 5.99
C ASP A 150 -13.55 -16.02 6.27
N LEU A 151 -13.38 -15.23 5.21
CA LEU A 151 -12.84 -13.87 5.27
C LEU A 151 -13.82 -12.86 5.90
N ALA A 152 -15.09 -13.23 6.11
CA ALA A 152 -16.06 -12.36 6.77
C ALA A 152 -15.97 -12.42 8.31
N LYS A 153 -15.28 -13.43 8.88
CA LYS A 153 -15.08 -13.53 10.33
C LYS A 153 -13.91 -12.66 10.78
N ALA A 154 -14.24 -11.60 11.51
CA ALA A 154 -13.26 -10.66 12.07
C ALA A 154 -12.12 -11.37 12.83
N ASP A 155 -12.42 -12.35 13.67
CA ASP A 155 -11.40 -13.03 14.49
C ASP A 155 -10.36 -13.80 13.66
N GLN A 156 -10.76 -14.39 12.52
CA GLN A 156 -9.84 -15.11 11.64
C GLN A 156 -9.00 -14.14 10.82
N LEU A 157 -9.63 -13.07 10.34
CA LEU A 157 -8.95 -12.03 9.57
C LEU A 157 -7.92 -11.28 10.42
N GLN A 158 -8.26 -11.00 11.68
CA GLN A 158 -7.35 -10.36 12.63
C GLN A 158 -6.07 -11.17 12.82
N LYS A 159 -6.15 -12.51 12.90
CA LYS A 159 -4.96 -13.37 13.03
C LYS A 159 -3.98 -13.24 11.86
N ALA A 160 -4.47 -12.92 10.66
CA ALA A 160 -3.64 -12.75 9.48
C ALA A 160 -3.09 -11.32 9.33
N ILE A 161 -3.88 -10.31 9.70
CA ILE A 161 -3.46 -8.90 9.66
C ILE A 161 -2.45 -8.58 10.76
N TYR A 162 -2.63 -9.17 11.94
CA TYR A 162 -1.79 -8.93 13.12
C TYR A 162 -0.28 -9.04 12.86
N PRO A 163 0.25 -10.15 12.28
CA PRO A 163 1.68 -10.25 12.00
C PRO A 163 2.18 -9.26 10.93
N ALA A 164 1.36 -8.91 9.92
CA ALA A 164 1.73 -7.95 8.89
C ALA A 164 1.98 -6.57 9.51
N VAL A 165 1.03 -6.09 10.32
CA VAL A 165 1.13 -4.79 11.00
C VAL A 165 2.23 -4.78 12.06
N MET A 166 2.36 -5.86 12.84
CA MET A 166 3.41 -5.99 13.88
C MET A 166 4.81 -5.81 13.30
N SER A 167 5.06 -6.29 12.08
CA SER A 167 6.37 -6.19 11.45
C SER A 167 6.80 -4.76 11.10
N LYS A 168 5.83 -3.82 11.00
CA LYS A 168 6.07 -2.42 10.64
C LYS A 168 5.95 -1.48 11.85
N GLN A 169 4.90 -1.68 12.66
CA GLN A 169 4.54 -0.83 13.80
C GLN A 169 4.39 -1.67 15.06
N TYR A 170 5.53 -2.06 15.62
CA TYR A 170 5.58 -2.78 16.88
C TYR A 170 5.11 -1.89 18.05
N GLY A 171 4.21 -2.43 18.89
CA GLY A 171 3.58 -1.76 20.03
C GLY A 171 2.17 -1.22 19.75
N TYR A 172 1.72 -1.14 18.50
CA TYR A 172 0.39 -0.65 18.12
C TYR A 172 -0.47 -1.69 17.39
N GLU A 173 0.02 -2.92 17.23
CA GLU A 173 -0.65 -4.01 16.53
C GLU A 173 -2.02 -4.36 17.13
N ASP A 174 -2.14 -4.32 18.46
CA ASP A 174 -3.38 -4.59 19.18
C ASP A 174 -4.48 -3.57 18.89
N VAL A 175 -4.10 -2.34 18.50
CA VAL A 175 -5.04 -1.27 18.16
C VAL A 175 -5.33 -1.28 16.66
N LEU A 176 -4.29 -1.36 15.84
CA LEU A 176 -4.40 -1.24 14.39
C LEU A 176 -5.07 -2.48 13.76
N ALA A 177 -4.74 -3.70 14.20
CA ALA A 177 -5.28 -4.91 13.58
C ALA A 177 -6.82 -4.99 13.73
N PRO A 178 -7.43 -4.71 14.90
CA PRO A 178 -8.89 -4.61 15.00
C PRO A 178 -9.49 -3.49 14.15
N LEU A 179 -8.87 -2.31 14.07
CA LEU A 179 -9.38 -1.20 13.26
C LEU A 179 -9.42 -1.57 11.77
N ILE A 180 -8.34 -2.17 11.25
CA ILE A 180 -8.29 -2.64 9.86
C ILE A 180 -9.33 -3.73 9.63
N THR A 181 -9.43 -4.69 10.55
CA THR A 181 -10.40 -5.79 10.47
C THR A 181 -11.84 -5.28 10.44
N GLN A 182 -12.18 -4.29 11.28
CA GLN A 182 -13.50 -3.67 11.32
C GLN A 182 -13.82 -2.91 10.02
N ALA A 183 -12.85 -2.17 9.49
CA ALA A 183 -13.00 -1.44 8.22
C ALA A 183 -13.20 -2.39 7.04
N VAL A 184 -12.40 -3.45 6.95
CA VAL A 184 -12.52 -4.49 5.92
C VAL A 184 -13.86 -5.22 6.02
N SER A 185 -14.27 -5.61 7.23
CA SER A 185 -15.55 -6.30 7.45
C SER A 185 -16.75 -5.46 7.05
N ALA A 186 -16.67 -4.13 7.21
CA ALA A 186 -17.73 -3.21 6.77
C ALA A 186 -17.85 -3.12 5.24
N VAL A 187 -16.73 -3.30 4.53
CA VAL A 187 -16.60 -3.13 3.08
C VAL A 187 -16.73 -4.44 2.31
N MET A 188 -16.55 -5.58 2.99
CA MET A 188 -16.42 -6.88 2.35
C MET A 188 -17.65 -7.21 1.47
N PRO A 189 -17.49 -7.37 0.15
CA PRO A 189 -18.58 -7.77 -0.73
C PRO A 189 -19.00 -9.23 -0.49
N LYS A 190 -20.21 -9.58 -0.92
CA LYS A 190 -20.72 -10.98 -0.86
C LYS A 190 -19.82 -11.97 -1.60
N SER A 191 -19.10 -11.50 -2.62
CA SER A 191 -18.07 -12.25 -3.35
C SER A 191 -16.70 -11.72 -2.95
N ALA A 192 -15.94 -12.52 -2.20
CA ALA A 192 -14.64 -12.08 -1.66
C ALA A 192 -13.60 -11.69 -2.74
N LYS A 193 -13.75 -12.19 -3.98
CA LYS A 193 -12.83 -11.92 -5.09
C LYS A 193 -12.90 -10.50 -5.63
N ASP A 194 -14.01 -9.81 -5.37
CA ASP A 194 -14.25 -8.44 -5.85
C ASP A 194 -13.78 -7.38 -4.84
N PHE A 195 -13.05 -7.79 -3.80
CA PHE A 195 -12.50 -6.87 -2.80
C PHE A 195 -11.51 -5.90 -3.45
N SER A 196 -11.73 -4.61 -3.23
CA SER A 196 -10.87 -3.54 -3.72
C SER A 196 -10.18 -2.86 -2.54
N VAL A 197 -8.85 -2.76 -2.60
CA VAL A 197 -8.04 -2.04 -1.61
C VAL A 197 -8.45 -0.56 -1.51
N ASP A 198 -8.86 0.03 -2.64
CA ASP A 198 -9.35 1.41 -2.73
C ASP A 198 -10.61 1.71 -1.91
N SER A 199 -11.32 0.67 -1.45
CA SER A 199 -12.52 0.83 -0.64
C SER A 199 -12.23 1.10 0.84
N VAL A 200 -11.01 0.84 1.32
CA VAL A 200 -10.59 1.26 2.65
C VAL A 200 -9.72 2.51 2.50
N ARG A 201 -10.13 3.60 3.12
CA ARG A 201 -9.37 4.86 3.09
C ARG A 201 -8.79 5.17 4.45
N VAL A 202 -7.60 5.75 4.46
CA VAL A 202 -6.98 6.30 5.65
C VAL A 202 -7.05 7.83 5.59
N VAL A 203 -7.52 8.44 6.68
CA VAL A 203 -7.49 9.89 6.87
C VAL A 203 -6.65 10.19 8.09
N LYS A 204 -5.60 10.99 7.88
CA LYS A 204 -4.65 11.39 8.92
C LYS A 204 -5.11 12.71 9.51
N ILE A 205 -5.32 12.76 10.82
CA ILE A 205 -5.61 13.99 11.56
C ILE A 205 -4.60 14.11 12.68
N MET A 206 -3.88 15.23 12.71
CA MET A 206 -2.88 15.46 13.74
C MET A 206 -3.50 15.66 15.13
N GLY A 207 -2.70 15.35 16.16
CA GLY A 207 -3.09 15.47 17.55
C GLY A 207 -3.77 14.21 18.09
N GLY A 208 -3.87 14.14 19.42
CA GLY A 208 -4.30 12.93 20.14
C GLY A 208 -3.23 11.84 20.13
N SER A 209 -3.67 10.62 20.40
CA SER A 209 -2.86 9.41 20.40
C SER A 209 -3.35 8.42 19.35
N VAL A 210 -2.53 7.41 19.00
CA VAL A 210 -2.94 6.34 18.08
C VAL A 210 -4.16 5.57 18.61
N PHE A 211 -4.31 5.48 19.92
CA PHE A 211 -5.44 4.84 20.59
C PHE A 211 -6.78 5.56 20.37
N ASP A 212 -6.75 6.85 20.02
CA ASP A 212 -7.96 7.63 19.72
C ASP A 212 -8.42 7.47 18.26
N SER A 213 -7.74 6.60 17.49
CA SER A 213 -8.11 6.30 16.11
C SER A 213 -9.42 5.50 16.06
N ALA A 214 -10.24 5.77 15.04
CA ALA A 214 -11.55 5.17 14.92
C ALA A 214 -11.87 4.79 13.47
N VAL A 215 -12.69 3.75 13.32
CA VAL A 215 -13.24 3.34 12.02
C VAL A 215 -14.59 4.01 11.83
N ILE A 216 -14.75 4.67 10.70
CA ILE A 216 -16.01 5.25 10.26
C ILE A 216 -16.49 4.50 9.02
N LYS A 217 -17.72 3.99 9.09
CA LYS A 217 -18.42 3.40 7.94
C LYS A 217 -18.87 4.53 7.03
N GLY A 218 -18.07 4.83 6.00
CA GLY A 218 -18.27 5.94 5.09
C GLY A 218 -16.98 6.71 4.84
N MET A 219 -17.07 8.03 4.67
CA MET A 219 -15.95 8.89 4.29
C MET A 219 -15.76 10.08 5.24
N VAL A 220 -14.50 10.43 5.46
CA VAL A 220 -14.12 11.62 6.23
C VAL A 220 -13.32 12.56 5.34
N PHE A 221 -13.67 13.84 5.40
CA PHE A 221 -12.95 14.90 4.72
C PHE A 221 -12.37 15.86 5.75
N GLY A 222 -11.07 16.14 5.66
CA GLY A 222 -10.38 17.14 6.48
C GLY A 222 -10.71 18.58 6.07
N ARG A 223 -12.00 18.86 5.85
CA ARG A 223 -12.55 20.17 5.49
C ARG A 223 -13.91 20.37 6.15
N GLU A 224 -14.16 21.61 6.55
CA GLU A 224 -15.49 22.07 6.95
C GLU A 224 -16.38 22.25 5.70
N GLY A 225 -17.68 22.01 5.86
CA GLY A 225 -18.66 22.37 4.82
C GLY A 225 -18.72 23.88 4.67
N GLU A 226 -18.84 24.39 3.44
CA GLU A 226 -18.79 25.83 3.17
C GLU A 226 -20.06 26.58 3.63
N GLY A 227 -21.07 25.87 4.17
CA GLY A 227 -22.36 26.41 4.59
C GLY A 227 -22.55 26.58 6.11
N THR A 228 -23.69 27.17 6.47
CA THR A 228 -24.17 27.32 7.85
C THR A 228 -24.70 26.02 8.44
N VAL A 229 -25.20 25.11 7.60
CA VAL A 229 -25.74 23.81 7.99
C VAL A 229 -24.59 22.83 8.22
N LYS A 230 -24.39 22.44 9.47
CA LYS A 230 -23.28 21.55 9.88
C LYS A 230 -23.67 20.11 10.15
N ARG A 231 -24.97 19.80 10.19
CA ARG A 231 -25.49 18.46 10.47
C ARG A 231 -26.75 18.20 9.66
N ALA A 232 -26.79 17.05 9.00
CA ALA A 232 -27.94 16.55 8.27
C ALA A 232 -28.14 15.05 8.56
N GLU A 233 -29.34 14.70 9.00
CA GLU A 233 -29.75 13.30 9.25
C GLU A 233 -30.67 12.78 8.14
N GLN A 234 -30.52 11.50 7.79
CA GLN A 234 -31.19 10.82 6.68
C GLN A 234 -31.19 11.69 5.43
N ALA A 235 -29.97 12.02 4.98
CA ALA A 235 -29.73 12.96 3.92
C ALA A 235 -29.74 12.26 2.57
N LYS A 236 -30.56 12.78 1.65
CA LYS A 236 -30.36 12.56 0.22
C LYS A 236 -29.17 13.41 -0.23
N VAL A 237 -28.20 12.77 -0.86
CA VAL A 237 -26.92 13.37 -1.28
C VAL A 237 -26.91 13.49 -2.79
N ALA A 238 -26.73 14.71 -3.31
CA ALA A 238 -26.45 14.95 -4.72
C ALA A 238 -24.97 15.29 -4.90
N ILE A 239 -24.33 14.68 -5.90
CA ILE A 239 -22.91 14.90 -6.20
C ILE A 239 -22.79 15.52 -7.58
N PHE A 240 -22.18 16.69 -7.67
CA PHE A 240 -21.94 17.40 -8.92
C PHE A 240 -20.43 17.48 -9.21
N THR A 241 -20.02 17.16 -10.43
CA THR A 241 -18.64 17.40 -10.89
C THR A 241 -18.42 18.85 -11.31
N CYS A 242 -19.50 19.53 -11.74
CA CYS A 242 -19.48 20.94 -12.10
C CYS A 242 -19.38 21.84 -10.85
N PRO A 243 -18.89 23.09 -11.02
CA PRO A 243 -19.00 24.09 -9.97
C PRO A 243 -20.47 24.44 -9.73
N LEU A 244 -20.81 24.83 -8.49
CA LEU A 244 -22.11 25.43 -8.20
C LEU A 244 -22.00 26.93 -8.38
N ASP A 245 -22.14 27.36 -9.63
CA ASP A 245 -22.14 28.77 -10.00
C ASP A 245 -22.88 28.96 -11.32
N ILE A 246 -23.06 30.22 -11.73
CA ILE A 246 -23.59 30.56 -13.04
C ILE A 246 -22.71 29.91 -14.12
N SER A 247 -23.36 29.20 -15.05
CA SER A 247 -22.65 28.49 -16.11
C SER A 247 -22.00 29.47 -17.09
N GLN A 248 -20.68 29.49 -17.11
CA GLN A 248 -19.90 30.30 -18.05
C GLN A 248 -19.66 29.53 -19.34
N THR A 249 -19.58 30.27 -20.45
CA THR A 249 -19.15 29.69 -21.74
C THR A 249 -17.64 29.47 -21.72
N GLU A 250 -17.18 28.35 -22.29
CA GLU A 250 -15.74 28.06 -22.43
C GLU A 250 -15.02 29.08 -23.34
N THR A 251 -15.74 29.61 -24.33
CA THR A 251 -15.28 30.77 -25.11
C THR A 251 -15.58 32.06 -24.38
N LYS A 252 -14.83 33.12 -24.70
CA LYS A 252 -15.00 34.46 -24.09
C LYS A 252 -16.45 34.94 -24.25
N GLY A 253 -17.23 34.76 -23.20
CA GLY A 253 -18.60 35.26 -23.09
C GLY A 253 -18.57 36.72 -22.68
N THR A 254 -18.93 37.63 -23.57
CA THR A 254 -19.14 39.04 -23.24
C THR A 254 -20.63 39.30 -23.13
N VAL A 255 -21.07 39.80 -21.97
CA VAL A 255 -22.44 40.29 -21.80
C VAL A 255 -22.58 41.57 -22.63
N LEU A 256 -23.47 41.55 -23.62
CA LEU A 256 -23.80 42.72 -24.44
C LEU A 256 -25.06 43.35 -23.85
N ILE A 257 -24.93 44.59 -23.36
CA ILE A 257 -26.03 45.38 -22.81
C ILE A 257 -26.25 46.56 -23.74
N HIS A 258 -27.41 46.63 -24.38
CA HIS A 258 -27.75 47.70 -25.32
C HIS A 258 -28.60 48.80 -24.66
N ASN A 259 -29.43 48.43 -23.70
CA ASN A 259 -30.40 49.33 -23.06
C ASN A 259 -30.19 49.44 -21.54
N ALA A 260 -30.62 50.55 -20.94
CA ALA A 260 -30.57 50.75 -19.49
C ALA A 260 -31.43 49.73 -18.72
N ASP A 261 -32.58 49.32 -19.30
CA ASP A 261 -33.47 48.31 -18.70
C ASP A 261 -32.82 46.92 -18.67
N GLU A 262 -32.05 46.57 -19.70
CA GLU A 262 -31.28 45.32 -19.74
C GLU A 262 -30.21 45.30 -18.65
N MET A 263 -29.58 46.45 -18.36
CA MET A 263 -28.59 46.56 -17.28
C MET A 263 -29.21 46.27 -15.90
N LEU A 264 -30.39 46.82 -15.63
CA LEU A 264 -31.09 46.64 -14.34
C LEU A 264 -31.67 45.23 -14.18
N ASN A 265 -32.17 44.65 -15.26
CA ASN A 265 -32.77 43.31 -15.23
C ASN A 265 -31.71 42.21 -15.25
N PHE A 266 -30.55 42.41 -15.89
CA PHE A 266 -29.49 41.41 -15.99
C PHE A 266 -29.08 40.83 -14.62
N SER A 267 -28.82 41.72 -13.65
CA SER A 267 -28.43 41.29 -12.29
C SER A 267 -29.53 40.49 -11.59
N LYS A 268 -30.80 40.93 -11.73
CA LYS A 268 -31.95 40.27 -11.11
C LYS A 268 -32.30 38.94 -11.78
N ASP A 269 -32.16 38.86 -13.09
CA ASP A 269 -32.48 37.67 -13.87
C ASP A 269 -31.41 36.59 -13.65
N GLU A 270 -30.14 36.98 -13.49
CA GLU A 270 -29.05 36.06 -13.14
C GLU A 270 -29.25 35.48 -11.73
N GLU A 271 -29.58 36.32 -10.75
CA GLU A 271 -29.94 35.87 -9.39
C GLU A 271 -31.14 34.92 -9.39
N LYS A 272 -32.23 35.28 -10.08
CA LYS A 272 -33.43 34.43 -10.19
C LYS A 272 -33.14 33.11 -10.88
N ARG A 273 -32.36 33.11 -11.95
CA ARG A 273 -32.01 31.87 -12.68
C ARG A 273 -31.26 30.90 -11.79
N LEU A 274 -30.31 31.41 -11.00
CA LEU A 274 -29.59 30.61 -10.03
C LEU A 274 -30.53 30.14 -8.91
N GLU A 275 -31.38 31.01 -8.38
CA GLU A 275 -32.39 30.67 -7.37
C GLU A 275 -33.34 29.57 -7.85
N ASP A 276 -33.84 29.65 -9.09
CA ASP A 276 -34.73 28.65 -9.69
C ASP A 276 -34.04 27.29 -9.79
N GLN A 277 -32.80 27.24 -10.28
CA GLN A 277 -32.01 26.00 -10.39
C GLN A 277 -31.77 25.35 -9.02
N LEU A 278 -31.41 26.14 -8.01
CA LEU A 278 -31.16 25.62 -6.66
C LEU A 278 -32.47 25.21 -5.97
N THR A 279 -33.57 25.91 -6.24
CA THR A 279 -34.91 25.56 -5.74
C THR A 279 -35.42 24.27 -6.37
N GLU A 280 -35.13 24.02 -7.64
CA GLU A 280 -35.41 22.73 -8.30
C GLU A 280 -34.65 21.58 -7.62
N ILE A 281 -33.37 21.78 -7.28
CA ILE A 281 -32.59 20.79 -6.52
C ILE A 281 -33.23 20.58 -5.14
N ALA A 282 -33.61 21.64 -4.44
CA ALA A 282 -34.26 21.54 -3.14
C ALA A 282 -35.61 20.80 -3.18
N LYS A 283 -36.41 20.97 -4.25
CA LYS A 283 -37.69 20.26 -4.45
C LYS A 283 -37.54 18.75 -4.52
N THR A 284 -36.39 18.23 -4.94
CA THR A 284 -36.10 16.78 -4.94
C THR A 284 -35.87 16.20 -3.53
N GLY A 285 -35.73 17.08 -2.52
CA GLY A 285 -35.51 16.72 -1.12
C GLY A 285 -34.05 16.43 -0.78
N VAL A 286 -33.11 16.95 -1.57
CA VAL A 286 -31.67 16.87 -1.28
C VAL A 286 -31.34 17.71 -0.06
N LYS A 287 -30.61 17.11 0.90
CA LYS A 287 -30.15 17.81 2.10
C LYS A 287 -28.65 18.13 2.06
N VAL A 288 -27.89 17.38 1.27
CA VAL A 288 -26.43 17.53 1.16
C VAL A 288 -26.05 17.56 -0.32
N VAL A 289 -25.31 18.59 -0.71
CA VAL A 289 -24.77 18.75 -2.05
C VAL A 289 -23.25 18.73 -1.97
N VAL A 290 -22.63 17.87 -2.77
CA VAL A 290 -21.18 17.76 -2.87
C VAL A 290 -20.73 18.24 -4.25
N THR A 291 -19.74 19.12 -4.28
CA THR A 291 -19.23 19.71 -5.52
C THR A 291 -17.78 19.31 -5.78
N GLY A 292 -17.48 18.98 -7.03
CA GLY A 292 -16.13 18.65 -7.50
C GLY A 292 -15.23 19.89 -7.71
N SER A 293 -15.82 21.07 -7.67
CA SER A 293 -15.24 22.32 -8.17
C SER A 293 -15.56 23.50 -7.23
N GLY A 294 -15.43 24.75 -7.70
CA GLY A 294 -15.79 25.94 -6.92
C GLY A 294 -17.28 26.01 -6.58
N VAL A 295 -17.59 26.79 -5.54
CA VAL A 295 -18.96 27.18 -5.16
C VAL A 295 -18.98 28.70 -5.16
N GLY A 296 -19.94 29.30 -5.89
CA GLY A 296 -20.14 30.74 -5.90
C GLY A 296 -20.82 31.23 -4.62
N GLU A 297 -20.52 32.45 -4.18
CA GLU A 297 -21.08 33.03 -2.95
C GLU A 297 -22.60 33.19 -3.00
N LEU A 298 -23.15 33.59 -4.16
CA LEU A 298 -24.60 33.68 -4.36
C LEU A 298 -25.27 32.30 -4.23
N ALA A 299 -24.67 31.27 -4.85
CA ALA A 299 -25.19 29.91 -4.76
C ALA A 299 -25.17 29.39 -3.31
N LEU A 300 -24.09 29.68 -2.59
CA LEU A 300 -23.94 29.32 -1.18
C LEU A 300 -24.99 30.01 -0.30
N HIS A 301 -25.27 31.29 -0.54
CA HIS A 301 -26.30 32.04 0.18
C HIS A 301 -27.70 31.42 0.00
N PHE A 302 -28.08 31.09 -1.23
CA PHE A 302 -29.36 30.44 -1.49
C PHE A 302 -29.44 29.02 -0.90
N MET A 303 -28.37 28.22 -1.02
CA MET A 303 -28.29 26.89 -0.41
C MET A 303 -28.44 26.94 1.12
N ASN A 304 -27.83 27.94 1.77
CA ASN A 304 -28.00 28.18 3.20
C ASN A 304 -29.45 28.53 3.56
N ARG A 305 -30.12 29.38 2.78
CA ARG A 305 -31.55 29.70 2.98
C ARG A 305 -32.45 28.48 2.81
N LEU A 306 -32.10 27.57 1.91
CA LEU A 306 -32.81 26.31 1.66
C LEU A 306 -32.47 25.21 2.68
N GLY A 307 -31.52 25.45 3.59
CA GLY A 307 -31.11 24.48 4.60
C GLY A 307 -30.31 23.30 4.05
N ILE A 308 -29.61 23.48 2.92
CA ILE A 308 -28.82 22.44 2.27
C ILE A 308 -27.35 22.60 2.67
N MET A 309 -26.74 21.50 3.12
CA MET A 309 -25.31 21.45 3.42
C MET A 309 -24.50 21.34 2.13
N VAL A 310 -23.49 22.19 1.96
CA VAL A 310 -22.60 22.19 0.79
C VAL A 310 -21.20 21.75 1.21
N LEU A 311 -20.65 20.76 0.51
CA LEU A 311 -19.28 20.30 0.70
C LEU A 311 -18.49 20.34 -0.61
N LYS A 312 -17.29 20.88 -0.55
CA LYS A 312 -16.38 20.99 -1.69
C LYS A 312 -15.29 19.92 -1.65
N VAL A 313 -15.26 19.05 -2.66
CA VAL A 313 -14.30 17.95 -2.82
C VAL A 313 -13.55 18.12 -4.14
N LEU A 314 -12.34 18.67 -4.09
CA LEU A 314 -11.52 18.94 -5.28
C LEU A 314 -10.96 17.68 -5.95
N SER A 315 -10.80 16.60 -5.17
CA SER A 315 -10.21 15.36 -5.66
C SER A 315 -11.23 14.54 -6.43
N LYS A 316 -10.96 14.31 -7.72
CA LYS A 316 -11.79 13.43 -8.57
C LYS A 316 -11.86 11.99 -8.04
N PHE A 317 -10.78 11.52 -7.40
CA PHE A 317 -10.73 10.18 -6.82
C PHE A 317 -11.64 10.07 -5.60
N ASP A 318 -11.65 11.08 -4.73
CA ASP A 318 -12.49 11.05 -3.53
C ASP A 318 -13.96 11.24 -3.87
N LEU A 319 -14.28 12.04 -4.90
CA LEU A 319 -15.64 12.16 -5.41
C LEU A 319 -16.16 10.81 -5.94
N ARG A 320 -15.35 10.05 -6.69
CA ARG A 320 -15.70 8.69 -7.13
C ARG A 320 -15.91 7.72 -5.98
N ARG A 321 -15.09 7.80 -4.93
CA ARG A 321 -15.24 6.97 -3.72
C ARG A 321 -16.49 7.36 -2.94
N LEU A 322 -16.82 8.64 -2.88
CA LEU A 322 -18.04 9.13 -2.22
C LEU A 322 -19.29 8.64 -2.94
N CYS A 323 -19.29 8.65 -4.28
CA CYS A 323 -20.32 8.01 -5.09
C CYS A 323 -20.50 6.53 -4.74
N ARG A 324 -19.41 5.78 -4.52
CA ARG A 324 -19.49 4.37 -4.09
C ARG A 324 -20.03 4.22 -2.67
N ALA A 325 -19.67 5.14 -1.76
CA ALA A 325 -20.10 5.13 -0.38
C ALA A 325 -21.60 5.43 -0.24
N THR A 326 -22.10 6.46 -0.93
CA THR A 326 -23.50 6.92 -0.84
C THR A 326 -24.43 6.28 -1.87
N GLY A 327 -23.88 5.61 -2.89
CA GLY A 327 -24.64 5.11 -4.04
C GLY A 327 -25.03 6.17 -5.06
N ALA A 328 -24.63 7.43 -4.87
CA ALA A 328 -24.95 8.53 -5.80
C ALA A 328 -24.18 8.41 -7.12
N THR A 329 -24.78 8.89 -8.20
CA THR A 329 -24.07 9.11 -9.47
C THR A 329 -23.64 10.57 -9.58
N ALA A 330 -22.38 10.81 -9.98
CA ALA A 330 -21.88 12.15 -10.15
C ALA A 330 -22.47 12.83 -11.40
N LEU A 331 -23.12 13.98 -11.22
CA LEU A 331 -23.78 14.74 -12.27
C LEU A 331 -22.86 15.83 -12.84
N THR A 332 -22.91 16.02 -14.15
CA THR A 332 -22.09 17.01 -14.86
C THR A 332 -22.79 18.35 -15.07
N ARG A 333 -24.11 18.39 -14.86
CA ARG A 333 -24.95 19.57 -15.08
C ARG A 333 -25.66 19.95 -13.78
N ILE A 334 -25.79 21.26 -13.55
CA ILE A 334 -26.61 21.80 -12.47
C ILE A 334 -28.06 21.73 -12.94
N GLY A 335 -28.85 20.87 -12.31
CA GLY A 335 -30.25 20.66 -12.60
C GLY A 335 -30.87 19.69 -11.59
N ALA A 336 -32.18 19.53 -11.63
CA ALA A 336 -32.89 18.61 -10.73
C ALA A 336 -32.37 17.17 -10.92
N PRO A 337 -31.73 16.57 -9.89
CA PRO A 337 -31.26 15.20 -9.96
C PRO A 337 -32.44 14.22 -10.02
N MET A 338 -32.30 13.15 -10.79
CA MET A 338 -33.29 12.07 -10.78
C MET A 338 -33.21 11.28 -9.47
N ALA A 339 -34.32 10.66 -9.05
CA ALA A 339 -34.35 9.89 -7.80
C ALA A 339 -33.35 8.73 -7.78
N GLU A 340 -33.02 8.15 -8.94
CA GLU A 340 -32.03 7.07 -9.09
C GLU A 340 -30.58 7.57 -9.00
N GLU A 341 -30.35 8.86 -9.25
CA GLU A 341 -29.01 9.47 -9.24
C GLU A 341 -28.61 9.96 -7.85
N LEU A 342 -29.59 10.10 -6.95
CA LEU A 342 -29.41 10.54 -5.57
C LEU A 342 -28.84 9.41 -4.71
N GLY A 343 -27.80 9.74 -3.95
CA GLY A 343 -27.29 8.87 -2.90
C GLY A 343 -28.04 9.04 -1.60
N PHE A 344 -27.81 8.10 -0.69
CA PHE A 344 -28.35 8.13 0.67
C PHE A 344 -27.21 8.09 1.68
N CYS A 345 -27.34 8.87 2.76
CA CYS A 345 -26.42 8.87 3.89
C CYS A 345 -27.19 9.08 5.19
N ASP A 346 -26.89 8.28 6.22
CA ASP A 346 -27.61 8.32 7.49
C ASP A 346 -27.30 9.61 8.26
N VAL A 347 -26.02 9.95 8.40
CA VAL A 347 -25.58 11.15 9.12
C VAL A 347 -24.43 11.81 8.37
N VAL A 348 -24.60 13.08 8.04
CA VAL A 348 -23.51 13.95 7.61
C VAL A 348 -23.33 15.04 8.65
N GLU A 349 -22.17 15.09 9.29
CA GLU A 349 -21.87 16.09 10.30
C GLU A 349 -20.44 16.63 10.20
N THR A 350 -20.27 17.92 10.49
CA THR A 350 -18.97 18.52 10.70
C THR A 350 -18.57 18.34 12.16
N VAL A 351 -17.61 17.45 12.41
CA VAL A 351 -17.04 17.16 13.73
C VAL A 351 -15.71 17.87 13.86
N GLU A 352 -15.48 18.46 15.02
CA GLU A 352 -14.17 18.99 15.38
C GLU A 352 -13.33 17.86 15.97
N VAL A 353 -12.24 17.51 15.28
CA VAL A 353 -11.36 16.39 15.65
C VAL A 353 -9.99 16.98 15.97
N GLY A 354 -9.75 17.30 17.24
CA GLY A 354 -8.60 18.11 17.65
C GLY A 354 -8.86 19.60 17.41
N SER A 355 -8.03 20.26 16.61
CA SER A 355 -8.24 21.65 16.15
C SER A 355 -8.92 21.74 14.78
N ASP A 356 -8.95 20.62 14.05
CA ASP A 356 -9.34 20.61 12.65
C ASP A 356 -10.80 20.19 12.52
N ARG A 357 -11.56 20.96 11.74
CA ARG A 357 -12.96 20.64 11.44
C ARG A 357 -13.03 19.71 10.24
N CYS A 358 -13.61 18.54 10.48
CA CYS A 358 -13.72 17.48 9.50
C CYS A 358 -15.20 17.18 9.22
N THR A 359 -15.56 17.01 7.96
CA THR A 359 -16.91 16.57 7.58
C THR A 359 -16.92 15.06 7.46
N VAL A 360 -17.83 14.42 8.19
CA VAL A 360 -17.96 12.98 8.30
C VAL A 360 -19.27 12.53 7.66
N PHE A 361 -19.18 11.58 6.74
CA PHE A 361 -20.32 10.83 6.19
C PHE A 361 -20.35 9.47 6.89
N ARG A 362 -21.38 9.23 7.72
CA ARG A 362 -21.60 7.94 8.38
C ARG A 362 -22.81 7.21 7.79
N GLN A 363 -22.64 5.92 7.61
CA GLN A 363 -23.70 4.99 7.21
C GLN A 363 -23.78 3.88 8.25
N GLU A 364 -24.84 3.89 9.05
CA GLU A 364 -25.02 2.99 10.19
C GLU A 364 -25.90 1.79 9.83
N LYS A 365 -26.92 2.00 8.98
CA LYS A 365 -27.94 0.98 8.66
C LYS A 365 -27.59 0.16 7.42
N GLU A 366 -27.04 0.80 6.41
CA GLU A 366 -26.67 0.14 5.16
C GLU A 366 -25.19 -0.19 5.11
N THR A 367 -24.87 -1.29 4.42
CA THR A 367 -23.49 -1.67 4.14
C THR A 367 -22.88 -0.65 3.18
N SER A 368 -22.04 0.24 3.70
CA SER A 368 -21.26 1.15 2.87
C SER A 368 -20.18 0.38 2.12
N ARG A 369 -19.98 0.68 0.83
CA ARG A 369 -18.92 0.06 0.02
C ARG A 369 -17.53 0.66 0.27
N THR A 370 -17.46 1.70 1.12
CA THR A 370 -16.22 2.39 1.48
C THR A 370 -16.20 2.60 2.99
N ALA A 371 -15.07 2.33 3.63
CA ALA A 371 -14.83 2.63 5.03
C ALA A 371 -13.59 3.51 5.17
N THR A 372 -13.60 4.39 6.16
CA THR A 372 -12.48 5.28 6.44
C THR A 372 -11.95 5.03 7.85
N ILE A 373 -10.66 4.74 7.93
CA ILE A 373 -9.90 4.68 9.19
C ILE A 373 -9.35 6.08 9.44
N VAL A 374 -9.81 6.71 10.51
CA VAL A 374 -9.26 7.99 10.97
C VAL A 374 -8.11 7.69 11.91
N LEU A 375 -6.90 7.98 11.44
CA LEU A 375 -5.67 7.85 12.23
C LEU A 375 -5.37 9.16 12.95
N ARG A 376 -5.18 9.04 14.26
CA ARG A 376 -4.73 10.12 15.15
C ARG A 376 -3.28 9.87 15.56
N GLY A 377 -2.51 10.94 15.70
CA GLY A 377 -1.08 10.83 15.97
C GLY A 377 -0.43 12.18 16.24
N SER A 378 0.65 12.17 17.00
CA SER A 378 1.33 13.38 17.46
C SER A 378 2.15 14.07 16.38
N THR A 379 2.70 13.31 15.42
CA THR A 379 3.55 13.82 14.35
C THR A 379 3.10 13.33 12.99
N GLN A 380 3.25 14.17 11.96
CA GLN A 380 2.91 13.82 10.59
C GLN A 380 3.72 12.63 10.07
N ASN A 381 5.00 12.54 10.42
CA ASN A 381 5.87 11.45 9.98
C ASN A 381 5.40 10.10 10.53
N MET A 382 4.97 10.06 11.79
CA MET A 382 4.39 8.85 12.39
C MET A 382 3.07 8.48 11.70
N LEU A 383 2.22 9.46 11.40
CA LEU A 383 0.95 9.22 10.69
C LEU A 383 1.17 8.69 9.26
N ASP A 384 2.20 9.15 8.56
CA ASP A 384 2.56 8.65 7.24
C ASP A 384 3.04 7.18 7.30
N ASP A 385 3.78 6.81 8.35
CA ASP A 385 4.25 5.43 8.58
C ASP A 385 3.11 4.50 9.05
N LEU A 386 2.17 5.02 9.86
CA LEU A 386 0.95 4.31 10.24
C LEU A 386 -0.01 4.09 9.07
N GLU A 387 -0.16 5.07 8.16
CA GLU A 387 -0.97 4.92 6.94
C GLU A 387 -0.45 3.74 6.10
N ARG A 388 0.87 3.63 5.94
CA ARG A 388 1.48 2.50 5.23
C ARG A 388 1.25 1.17 5.93
N ALA A 389 1.40 1.11 7.25
CA ALA A 389 1.13 -0.12 7.99
C ALA A 389 -0.33 -0.58 7.87
N VAL A 390 -1.27 0.38 7.77
CA VAL A 390 -2.68 0.10 7.49
C VAL A 390 -2.86 -0.41 6.06
N ASP A 391 -2.24 0.24 5.07
CA ASP A 391 -2.29 -0.18 3.67
C ASP A 391 -1.71 -1.59 3.48
N ASP A 392 -0.58 -1.93 4.10
CA ASP A 392 0.02 -3.27 4.12
C ASP A 392 -0.96 -4.31 4.70
N GLY A 393 -1.65 -3.95 5.79
CA GLY A 393 -2.70 -4.79 6.39
C GLY A 393 -3.89 -5.01 5.45
N VAL A 394 -4.35 -3.98 4.74
CA VAL A 394 -5.44 -4.10 3.75
C VAL A 394 -4.99 -4.91 2.52
N ASN A 395 -3.76 -4.72 2.07
CA ASN A 395 -3.16 -5.49 0.98
C ASN A 395 -3.02 -6.97 1.34
N THR A 396 -2.71 -7.29 2.59
CA THR A 396 -2.72 -8.66 3.11
C THR A 396 -4.09 -9.32 2.91
N VAL A 397 -5.20 -8.60 3.14
CA VAL A 397 -6.55 -9.10 2.85
C VAL A 397 -6.73 -9.42 1.37
N LYS A 398 -6.27 -8.52 0.48
CA LYS A 398 -6.29 -8.78 -0.97
C LYS A 398 -5.50 -10.04 -1.33
N ALA A 399 -4.34 -10.28 -0.72
CA ALA A 399 -3.58 -11.51 -0.93
C ALA A 399 -4.35 -12.76 -0.46
N LEU A 400 -5.01 -12.69 0.70
CA LEU A 400 -5.84 -13.78 1.24
C LEU A 400 -7.03 -14.14 0.33
N THR A 401 -7.59 -13.17 -0.41
CA THR A 401 -8.65 -13.45 -1.40
C THR A 401 -8.16 -14.31 -2.57
N LYS A 402 -6.86 -14.26 -2.89
CA LYS A 402 -6.24 -15.11 -3.92
C LYS A 402 -5.89 -16.49 -3.37
N ASN A 403 -5.20 -16.54 -2.23
CA ASN A 403 -4.83 -17.79 -1.57
C ASN A 403 -4.92 -17.63 -0.04
N PRO A 404 -5.82 -18.36 0.64
CA PRO A 404 -6.03 -18.25 2.09
C PRO A 404 -5.09 -19.12 2.93
N ALA A 405 -4.06 -19.72 2.35
CA ALA A 405 -3.12 -20.57 3.07
C ALA A 405 -2.20 -19.76 3.99
N ILE A 406 -1.98 -20.26 5.22
CA ILE A 406 -1.09 -19.67 6.21
C ILE A 406 0.07 -20.62 6.49
N VAL A 407 1.27 -20.07 6.56
CA VAL A 407 2.51 -20.77 6.94
C VAL A 407 3.01 -20.31 8.31
N ALA A 408 3.85 -21.12 8.94
CA ALA A 408 4.48 -20.75 10.21
C ALA A 408 5.50 -19.62 10.00
N GLY A 409 5.28 -18.47 10.63
CA GLY A 409 6.17 -17.30 10.54
C GLY A 409 7.44 -17.39 11.39
N ALA A 410 8.03 -16.23 11.67
CA ALA A 410 9.24 -16.07 12.50
C ALA A 410 10.47 -16.86 12.03
N GLY A 411 10.59 -17.14 10.73
CA GLY A 411 11.72 -17.89 10.17
C GLY A 411 11.55 -19.41 10.20
N ALA A 412 10.43 -19.93 10.72
CA ALA A 412 10.20 -21.37 10.86
C ALA A 412 9.97 -22.05 9.49
N ALA A 413 9.15 -21.45 8.63
CA ALA A 413 8.91 -21.94 7.29
C ALA A 413 10.19 -21.94 6.44
N GLU A 414 11.01 -20.90 6.56
CA GLU A 414 12.26 -20.73 5.82
C GLU A 414 13.31 -21.77 6.23
N ILE A 415 13.44 -22.06 7.53
CA ILE A 415 14.37 -23.10 8.03
C ILE A 415 13.91 -24.49 7.60
N GLU A 416 12.62 -24.78 7.70
CA GLU A 416 12.10 -26.09 7.27
C GLU A 416 12.26 -26.27 5.76
N LEU A 417 12.03 -25.22 4.98
CA LEU A 417 12.28 -25.20 3.54
C LEU A 417 13.77 -25.41 3.23
N ALA A 418 14.69 -24.75 3.94
CA ALA A 418 16.12 -24.95 3.79
C ALA A 418 16.52 -26.42 4.03
N ARG A 419 15.99 -27.04 5.09
CA ARG A 419 16.22 -28.45 5.42
C ARG A 419 15.73 -29.39 4.32
N LEU A 420 14.52 -29.16 3.81
CA LEU A 420 13.93 -29.95 2.74
C LEU A 420 14.73 -29.80 1.44
N LEU A 421 15.15 -28.58 1.09
CA LEU A 421 15.98 -28.32 -0.08
C LEU A 421 17.37 -28.94 0.02
N GLN A 422 18.00 -28.96 1.21
CA GLN A 422 19.24 -29.70 1.44
C GLN A 422 19.07 -31.21 1.18
N SER A 423 17.92 -31.79 1.56
CA SER A 423 17.62 -33.19 1.26
C SER A 423 17.40 -33.45 -0.22
N VAL A 424 16.85 -32.48 -0.96
CA VAL A 424 16.71 -32.53 -2.42
C VAL A 424 18.09 -32.41 -3.08
N ALA A 425 18.93 -31.48 -2.62
CA ALA A 425 20.29 -31.31 -3.11
C ALA A 425 21.12 -32.59 -2.93
N ALA A 426 20.97 -33.31 -1.82
CA ALA A 426 21.65 -34.59 -1.59
C ALA A 426 21.21 -35.69 -2.56
N LYS A 427 19.99 -35.61 -3.12
CA LYS A 427 19.46 -36.57 -4.10
C LYS A 427 19.83 -36.20 -5.53
N THR A 428 19.96 -34.91 -5.84
CA THR A 428 20.28 -34.43 -7.18
C THR A 428 21.76 -34.64 -7.50
N PRO A 429 22.12 -35.45 -8.52
CA PRO A 429 23.50 -35.61 -8.94
C PRO A 429 24.00 -34.39 -9.74
N GLY A 430 25.30 -34.17 -9.76
CA GLY A 430 25.97 -33.18 -10.62
C GLY A 430 26.25 -31.83 -9.96
N LEU A 431 26.65 -30.84 -10.78
CA LEU A 431 27.08 -29.52 -10.31
C LEU A 431 25.94 -28.68 -9.71
N ASN A 432 24.70 -28.96 -10.12
CA ASN A 432 23.50 -28.27 -9.61
C ASN A 432 23.32 -28.45 -8.10
N GLN A 433 23.84 -29.54 -7.52
CA GLN A 433 23.80 -29.80 -6.08
C GLN A 433 24.38 -28.64 -5.26
N TYR A 434 25.51 -28.05 -5.71
CA TYR A 434 26.17 -26.96 -4.99
C TYR A 434 25.31 -25.69 -4.98
N ALA A 435 24.68 -25.36 -6.11
CA ALA A 435 23.78 -24.22 -6.22
C ALA A 435 22.52 -24.42 -5.38
N ILE A 436 21.90 -25.60 -5.40
CA ILE A 436 20.70 -25.89 -4.58
C ILE A 436 21.04 -25.78 -3.07
N ASN A 437 22.20 -26.29 -2.64
CA ASN A 437 22.65 -26.15 -1.26
C ASN A 437 22.84 -24.68 -0.85
N LYS A 438 23.44 -23.87 -1.72
CA LYS A 438 23.64 -22.43 -1.45
C LYS A 438 22.34 -21.63 -1.44
N PHE A 439 21.37 -22.02 -2.27
CA PHE A 439 20.01 -21.48 -2.20
C PHE A 439 19.36 -21.80 -0.84
N ALA A 440 19.50 -23.03 -0.35
CA ALA A 440 18.98 -23.43 0.95
C ALA A 440 19.66 -22.64 2.10
N GLU A 441 20.98 -22.44 2.05
CA GLU A 441 21.70 -21.59 3.02
C GLU A 441 21.23 -20.14 2.99
N ALA A 442 20.81 -19.61 1.83
CA ALA A 442 20.33 -18.24 1.71
C ALA A 442 19.02 -18.01 2.47
N LEU A 443 18.17 -19.03 2.62
CA LEU A 443 16.91 -18.94 3.38
C LEU A 443 17.13 -18.69 4.88
N GLU A 444 18.30 -19.08 5.42
CA GLU A 444 18.66 -18.81 6.81
C GLU A 444 18.81 -17.31 7.12
N VAL A 445 18.86 -16.44 6.09
CA VAL A 445 18.99 -14.99 6.30
C VAL A 445 17.81 -14.42 7.07
N VAL A 446 16.61 -14.95 6.92
CA VAL A 446 15.38 -14.47 7.58
C VAL A 446 15.49 -14.62 9.11
N PRO A 447 15.62 -15.85 9.66
CA PRO A 447 15.76 -16.03 11.11
C PRO A 447 17.03 -15.39 11.66
N ARG A 448 18.14 -15.40 10.89
CA ARG A 448 19.39 -14.74 11.28
C ARG A 448 19.19 -13.23 11.46
N THR A 449 18.52 -12.58 10.53
CA THR A 449 18.24 -11.13 10.57
C THR A 449 17.31 -10.79 11.74
N LEU A 450 16.27 -11.59 11.98
CA LEU A 450 15.37 -11.39 13.12
C LEU A 450 16.12 -11.49 14.47
N ALA A 451 17.02 -12.45 14.61
CA ALA A 451 17.86 -12.62 15.80
C ALA A 451 18.86 -11.46 15.98
N GLU A 452 19.55 -11.05 14.91
CA GLU A 452 20.47 -9.90 14.93
C GLU A 452 19.76 -8.61 15.33
N ASN A 453 18.57 -8.34 14.78
CA ASN A 453 17.79 -7.14 15.10
C ASN A 453 17.26 -7.17 16.54
N ALA A 454 16.99 -8.35 17.10
CA ALA A 454 16.65 -8.53 18.51
C ALA A 454 17.86 -8.42 19.46
N GLY A 455 19.09 -8.31 18.95
CA GLY A 455 20.32 -8.25 19.76
C GLY A 455 20.73 -9.59 20.37
N LEU A 456 20.24 -10.70 19.82
CA LEU A 456 20.56 -12.05 20.25
C LEU A 456 21.70 -12.65 19.39
N ASP A 457 22.38 -13.67 19.89
CA ASP A 457 23.36 -14.41 19.06
C ASP A 457 22.63 -15.22 18.00
N ALA A 458 22.72 -14.74 16.76
CA ALA A 458 22.04 -15.34 15.63
C ALA A 458 22.56 -16.74 15.30
N THR A 459 23.83 -17.05 15.59
CA THR A 459 24.40 -18.38 15.31
C THR A 459 23.82 -19.45 16.23
N GLU A 460 23.68 -19.13 17.51
CA GLU A 460 23.08 -20.01 18.51
C GLU A 460 21.59 -20.25 18.22
N ILE A 461 20.84 -19.19 17.88
CA ILE A 461 19.41 -19.28 17.61
C ILE A 461 19.12 -20.08 16.36
N VAL A 462 19.80 -19.80 15.24
CA VAL A 462 19.58 -20.56 13.99
C VAL A 462 19.89 -22.05 14.22
N SER A 463 20.98 -22.36 14.94
CA SER A 463 21.33 -23.74 15.29
C SER A 463 20.24 -24.41 16.15
N LYS A 464 19.71 -23.72 17.16
CA LYS A 464 18.62 -24.22 18.00
C LYS A 464 17.36 -24.49 17.20
N ILE A 465 16.92 -23.54 16.36
CA ILE A 465 15.71 -23.71 15.54
C ILE A 465 15.90 -24.86 14.56
N PHE A 466 17.07 -25.00 13.95
CA PHE A 466 17.39 -26.12 13.06
C PHE A 466 17.32 -27.48 13.78
N ILE A 467 17.84 -27.58 15.01
CA ILE A 467 17.73 -28.79 15.83
C ILE A 467 16.26 -29.10 16.16
N MET A 468 15.48 -28.09 16.54
CA MET A 468 14.07 -28.26 16.89
C MET A 468 13.22 -28.67 15.68
N SER A 469 13.47 -28.10 14.50
CA SER A 469 12.84 -28.53 13.23
C SER A 469 13.14 -30.01 12.94
N LYS A 470 14.39 -30.44 13.15
CA LYS A 470 14.78 -31.85 12.96
C LYS A 470 14.06 -32.80 13.94
N GLN A 471 13.84 -32.37 15.18
CA GLN A 471 13.12 -33.15 16.20
C GLN A 471 11.60 -33.19 15.97
N ALA A 472 11.03 -32.10 15.46
CA ALA A 472 9.60 -31.98 15.20
C ALA A 472 9.11 -32.89 14.05
N GLY A 473 10.02 -33.35 13.18
CA GLY A 473 9.70 -34.30 12.12
C GLY A 473 8.63 -33.75 11.18
N GLY A 474 8.95 -32.67 10.47
CA GLY A 474 8.04 -32.03 9.51
C GLY A 474 7.47 -32.98 8.44
N PRO A 475 6.46 -32.53 7.66
CA PRO A 475 5.76 -33.38 6.70
C PRO A 475 6.75 -34.08 5.77
N LYS A 476 6.64 -35.41 5.69
CA LYS A 476 7.49 -36.21 4.79
C LYS A 476 7.16 -35.82 3.35
N VAL A 477 8.17 -35.39 2.60
CA VAL A 477 8.07 -35.16 1.15
C VAL A 477 7.45 -36.40 0.52
N LYS A 478 6.31 -36.26 -0.16
CA LYS A 478 5.75 -37.36 -0.97
C LYS A 478 6.76 -37.67 -2.06
N GLU A 479 7.33 -38.87 -2.02
CA GLU A 479 8.19 -39.39 -3.08
C GLU A 479 7.36 -39.55 -4.36
N ASN A 480 7.21 -38.50 -5.16
CA ASN A 480 6.88 -38.70 -6.57
C ASN A 480 8.07 -39.44 -7.19
N LYS A 481 7.84 -40.53 -7.92
CA LYS A 481 8.90 -41.44 -8.37
C LYS A 481 9.48 -41.13 -9.76
N ASN A 482 9.14 -39.99 -10.36
CA ASN A 482 9.64 -39.61 -11.68
C ASN A 482 10.39 -38.28 -11.56
N TRP A 483 11.72 -38.35 -11.42
CA TRP A 483 12.62 -37.20 -11.30
C TRP A 483 13.65 -37.12 -12.43
N ASP A 484 13.48 -37.90 -13.50
CA ASP A 484 14.47 -38.03 -14.58
C ASP A 484 13.96 -37.61 -15.98
N GLU A 485 12.77 -37.03 -16.12
CA GLU A 485 12.25 -36.61 -17.44
C GLU A 485 11.61 -35.21 -17.35
N ASP A 486 12.43 -34.17 -17.57
CA ASP A 486 12.24 -33.06 -18.52
C ASP A 486 13.16 -31.85 -18.22
#